data_AF-A0A399ZAB0-F1
#
_entry.id   AF-A0A399ZAB0-F1
#
_cell.length_a   1.000
_cell.length_b   1.000
_cell.length_c   1.000
_cell.angle_alpha   90.00
_cell.angle_beta   90.00
_cell.angle_gamma   90.00
#
_symmetry.space_group_name_H-M   'P 1'
#
loop_
_entity.id
_entity.type
_entity.pdbx_description
1 polymer ?
#
loop_
_entity_poly.entity_id
_entity_poly.type
_entity_poly.pdbx_seq_one_letter_code
_entity_poly.pdbx_strand_id
1 'polypeptide(L)'
;AAQIEMLAWGDVGFYLVTPGGGLGAAAVQAAGTPEQKAKFLARFMGEKPTLGAMCMTEAGAGSDTSSIRTRAVLDEKTNEWILNGEKIFVTAGDKAFNEYEKLGKGFLVVWASIDPAAGRAGMRSFVVEGGTPGVKVTKLEEKLGIRASDTAAISLVDARVPFDHILGSPTVEKTTTGFKGAMATFDATRPLVAASGLGVARAALEFLKEKLAENGVEIRYGLPRQKLTNIEREVIDCEIMLKSAWLMVLKAVWMADNKQPNALESSMSKVKAGDVGTKITQKAVEILGPLGYSREFLLEKWFRDAKITDIYEGTGQINRLVVARQILGYSGAELR
;
A
#
# COMPACT_ATOMS: atom_id res chain seq x y z
N ALA A 1 4.74 5.11 11.67
CA ALA A 1 4.57 6.17 10.64
C ALA A 1 5.79 7.09 10.51
N ALA A 2 6.30 7.73 11.57
CA ALA A 2 7.45 8.65 11.47
C ALA A 2 8.67 8.04 10.76
N GLN A 3 9.05 6.81 11.11
CA GLN A 3 10.15 6.11 10.43
C GLN A 3 9.89 5.92 8.92
N ILE A 4 8.66 5.58 8.53
CA ILE A 4 8.29 5.36 7.13
C ILE A 4 8.32 6.68 6.35
N GLU A 5 7.84 7.77 6.95
CA GLU A 5 7.92 9.10 6.36
C GLU A 5 9.37 9.50 6.10
N MET A 6 10.28 9.29 7.06
CA MET A 6 11.70 9.60 6.89
C MET A 6 12.41 8.70 5.87
N LEU A 7 12.09 7.41 5.82
CA LEU A 7 12.63 6.51 4.78
C LEU A 7 12.16 6.92 3.39
N ALA A 8 10.89 7.32 3.26
CA ALA A 8 10.32 7.77 2.00
C ALA A 8 10.79 9.18 1.59
N TRP A 9 11.11 10.04 2.57
CA TRP A 9 11.80 11.31 2.33
C TRP A 9 13.16 11.08 1.68
N GLY A 10 13.90 10.06 2.12
CA GLY A 10 15.15 9.63 1.46
C GLY A 10 14.89 9.08 0.06
N ASP A 11 14.23 7.92 -0.02
CA ASP A 11 13.74 7.37 -1.29
C ASP A 11 12.62 6.35 -1.05
N VAL A 12 11.40 6.68 -1.45
CA VAL A 12 10.25 5.77 -1.34
C VAL A 12 10.42 4.47 -2.14
N GLY A 13 11.13 4.50 -3.27
CA GLY A 13 11.44 3.31 -4.04
C GLY A 13 12.38 2.36 -3.30
N PHE A 14 13.38 2.92 -2.61
CA PHE A 14 14.30 2.15 -1.77
C PHE A 14 13.61 1.61 -0.51
N TYR A 15 12.78 2.44 0.14
CA TYR A 15 11.92 2.01 1.25
C TYR A 15 11.10 0.78 0.87
N LEU A 16 10.44 0.79 -0.29
CA LEU A 16 9.58 -0.30 -0.74
C LEU A 16 10.32 -1.61 -1.09
N VAL A 17 11.65 -1.59 -1.21
CA VAL A 17 12.46 -2.82 -1.36
C VAL A 17 13.22 -3.21 -0.11
N THR A 18 13.05 -2.45 0.99
CA THR A 18 13.63 -2.82 2.28
C THR A 18 13.06 -4.17 2.71
N PRO A 19 13.92 -5.13 3.10
CA PRO A 19 13.46 -6.42 3.61
C PRO A 19 12.50 -6.24 4.79
N GLY A 20 11.41 -7.00 4.77
CA GLY A 20 10.39 -6.95 5.81
C GLY A 20 9.07 -7.55 5.36
N GLY A 21 8.17 -7.68 6.33
CA GLY A 21 6.88 -8.34 6.12
C GLY A 21 5.92 -7.61 5.19
N GLY A 22 6.02 -6.29 5.08
CA GLY A 22 5.15 -5.47 4.24
C GLY A 22 3.66 -5.79 4.43
N LEU A 23 2.90 -5.69 3.34
CA LEU A 23 1.47 -6.03 3.33
C LEU A 23 1.21 -7.54 3.49
N GLY A 24 2.17 -8.39 3.11
CA GLY A 24 2.04 -9.85 3.30
C GLY A 24 1.95 -10.22 4.79
N ALA A 25 2.87 -9.72 5.60
CA ALA A 25 2.83 -9.93 7.05
C ALA A 25 1.61 -9.25 7.71
N ALA A 26 1.20 -8.08 7.22
CA ALA A 26 -0.02 -7.42 7.72
C ALA A 26 -1.28 -8.28 7.47
N ALA A 27 -1.34 -8.98 6.32
CA ALA A 27 -2.43 -9.92 6.03
C ALA A 27 -2.38 -11.16 6.95
N VAL A 28 -1.19 -11.73 7.20
CA VAL A 28 -1.01 -12.82 8.19
C VAL A 28 -1.42 -12.37 9.59
N GLN A 29 -1.02 -11.16 10.01
CA GLN A 29 -1.34 -10.60 11.31
C GLN A 29 -2.85 -10.42 11.50
N ALA A 30 -3.57 -10.04 10.43
CA ALA A 30 -5.00 -9.80 10.45
C ALA A 30 -5.84 -11.08 10.37
N ALA A 31 -5.43 -12.05 9.53
CA ALA A 31 -6.26 -13.22 9.21
C ALA A 31 -5.80 -14.54 9.85
N GLY A 32 -4.54 -14.65 10.26
CA GLY A 32 -3.97 -15.90 10.78
C GLY A 32 -4.41 -16.25 12.20
N THR A 33 -4.38 -17.53 12.55
CA THR A 33 -4.46 -18.01 13.95
C THR A 33 -3.18 -17.67 14.73
N PRO A 34 -3.15 -17.76 16.07
CA PRO A 34 -1.92 -17.56 16.85
C PRO A 34 -0.75 -18.42 16.36
N GLU A 35 -1.00 -19.67 16.02
CA GLU A 35 0.00 -20.64 15.54
C GLU A 35 0.52 -20.23 14.15
N GLN A 36 -0.37 -19.80 13.25
CA GLN A 36 0.01 -19.31 11.93
C GLN A 36 0.83 -18.03 12.00
N LYS A 37 0.46 -17.10 12.90
CA LYS A 37 1.25 -15.89 13.15
C LYS A 37 2.64 -16.23 13.64
N ALA A 38 2.76 -17.13 14.63
CA ALA A 38 4.05 -17.59 15.12
C ALA A 38 4.88 -18.25 14.00
N LYS A 39 4.27 -19.12 13.18
CA LYS A 39 4.93 -19.83 12.09
C LYS A 39 5.43 -18.90 10.98
N PHE A 40 4.57 -18.03 10.46
CA PHE A 40 4.87 -17.25 9.26
C PHE A 40 5.59 -15.93 9.57
N LEU A 41 5.26 -15.26 10.69
CA LEU A 41 5.88 -13.97 11.03
C LEU A 41 7.29 -14.11 11.59
N ALA A 42 7.63 -15.25 12.20
CA ALA A 42 8.99 -15.51 12.69
C ALA A 42 10.06 -15.42 11.59
N ARG A 43 9.69 -15.60 10.32
CA ARG A 43 10.62 -15.52 9.18
C ARG A 43 11.25 -14.14 9.01
N PHE A 44 10.54 -13.08 9.39
CA PHE A 44 11.06 -11.71 9.29
C PHE A 44 12.01 -11.34 10.44
N MET A 45 12.16 -12.23 11.43
CA MET A 45 13.11 -12.10 12.53
C MET A 45 14.41 -12.89 12.29
N GLY A 46 14.52 -13.57 11.15
CA GLY A 46 15.71 -14.35 10.78
C GLY A 46 16.88 -13.48 10.31
N GLU A 47 18.06 -14.11 10.22
CA GLU A 47 19.30 -13.44 9.78
C GLU A 47 19.26 -13.03 8.30
N LYS A 48 18.53 -13.79 7.46
CA LYS A 48 18.41 -13.49 6.04
C LYS A 48 17.32 -12.44 5.78
N PRO A 49 17.59 -11.44 4.94
CA PRO A 49 16.59 -10.46 4.54
C PRO A 49 15.40 -11.15 3.87
N THR A 50 14.19 -11.00 4.42
CA THR A 50 13.00 -11.72 3.95
C THR A 50 11.89 -10.74 3.58
N LEU A 51 11.19 -10.97 2.46
CA LEU A 51 10.09 -10.12 1.99
C LEU A 51 8.75 -10.86 1.98
N GLY A 52 7.68 -10.13 2.28
CA GLY A 52 6.31 -10.60 2.16
C GLY A 52 5.52 -9.74 1.19
N ALA A 53 4.75 -10.37 0.30
CA ALA A 53 3.90 -9.67 -0.67
C ALA A 53 2.42 -10.04 -0.50
N MET A 54 1.54 -9.13 -0.89
CA MET A 54 0.09 -9.34 -0.87
C MET A 54 -0.47 -9.39 -2.29
N CYS A 55 -1.19 -10.46 -2.60
CA CYS A 55 -1.77 -10.69 -3.92
C CYS A 55 -3.31 -10.64 -3.83
N MET A 56 -3.87 -9.44 -3.94
CA MET A 56 -5.31 -9.21 -3.94
C MET A 56 -5.84 -8.91 -5.35
N THR A 57 -5.26 -7.89 -5.99
CA THR A 57 -5.73 -7.30 -7.24
C THR A 57 -5.65 -8.25 -8.42
N GLU A 58 -6.69 -8.21 -9.26
CA GLU A 58 -6.78 -8.91 -10.54
C GLU A 58 -7.14 -7.93 -11.65
N ALA A 59 -6.98 -8.32 -12.92
CA ALA A 59 -7.28 -7.46 -14.07
C ALA A 59 -8.73 -6.91 -14.06
N GLY A 60 -9.69 -7.70 -13.57
CA GLY A 60 -11.09 -7.31 -13.42
C GLY A 60 -11.49 -6.82 -12.02
N ALA A 61 -10.58 -6.84 -11.04
CA ALA A 61 -10.91 -6.60 -9.62
C ALA A 61 -9.77 -5.86 -8.90
N GLY A 62 -9.80 -4.53 -8.98
CA GLY A 62 -8.92 -3.64 -8.21
C GLY A 62 -9.63 -3.01 -7.02
N SER A 63 -10.48 -2.01 -7.29
CA SER A 63 -11.28 -1.34 -6.26
C SER A 63 -12.38 -2.24 -5.69
N ASP A 64 -13.03 -3.04 -6.55
CA ASP A 64 -13.99 -4.05 -6.13
C ASP A 64 -13.30 -5.38 -5.85
N THR A 65 -12.61 -5.45 -4.72
CA THR A 65 -11.91 -6.66 -4.27
C THR A 65 -12.84 -7.84 -4.00
N SER A 66 -14.15 -7.62 -3.88
CA SER A 66 -15.12 -8.72 -3.77
C SER A 66 -15.31 -9.52 -5.05
N SER A 67 -14.96 -8.93 -6.20
CA SER A 67 -15.19 -9.53 -7.52
C SER A 67 -14.00 -10.32 -8.05
N ILE A 68 -13.07 -10.71 -7.18
CA ILE A 68 -11.94 -11.56 -7.57
C ILE A 68 -12.41 -12.91 -8.13
N ARG A 69 -11.70 -13.39 -9.15
CA ARG A 69 -11.97 -14.63 -9.88
C ARG A 69 -11.01 -15.76 -9.53
N THR A 70 -9.90 -15.49 -8.85
CA THR A 70 -9.02 -16.56 -8.33
C THR A 70 -9.83 -17.50 -7.42
N ARG A 71 -9.67 -18.80 -7.63
CA ARG A 71 -10.36 -19.86 -6.89
C ARG A 71 -9.36 -20.73 -6.14
N ALA A 72 -9.81 -21.29 -5.03
CA ALA A 72 -9.09 -22.32 -4.29
C ALA A 72 -10.06 -23.49 -4.02
N VAL A 73 -9.67 -24.70 -4.41
CA VAL A 73 -10.45 -25.93 -4.17
C VAL A 73 -9.59 -26.89 -3.38
N LEU A 74 -10.14 -27.50 -2.33
CA LEU A 74 -9.43 -28.51 -1.55
C LEU A 74 -9.40 -29.84 -2.31
N ASP A 75 -8.20 -30.36 -2.58
CA ASP A 75 -7.99 -31.74 -2.99
C ASP A 75 -7.88 -32.60 -1.74
N GLU A 76 -8.98 -33.25 -1.36
CA GLU A 76 -9.05 -34.08 -0.14
C GLU A 76 -8.09 -35.28 -0.19
N LYS A 77 -7.63 -35.71 -1.37
CA LYS A 77 -6.72 -36.85 -1.50
C LYS A 77 -5.29 -36.50 -1.11
N THR A 78 -4.86 -35.27 -1.43
CA THR A 78 -3.50 -34.80 -1.11
C THR A 78 -3.47 -33.87 0.09
N ASN A 79 -4.63 -33.43 0.58
CA ASN A 79 -4.78 -32.44 1.63
C ASN A 79 -4.09 -31.10 1.25
N GLU A 80 -4.33 -30.66 0.01
CA GLU A 80 -3.77 -29.44 -0.56
C GLU A 80 -4.87 -28.60 -1.21
N TRP A 81 -4.74 -27.28 -1.13
CA TRP A 81 -5.54 -26.34 -1.90
C TRP A 81 -4.95 -26.19 -3.29
N ILE A 82 -5.79 -26.36 -4.31
CA ILE A 82 -5.46 -26.08 -5.70
C ILE A 82 -5.96 -24.68 -6.04
N LEU A 83 -5.03 -23.76 -6.24
CA LEU A 83 -5.31 -22.37 -6.59
C LEU A 83 -5.21 -22.15 -8.11
N ASN A 84 -6.23 -21.52 -8.68
CA ASN A 84 -6.29 -21.18 -10.10
C ASN A 84 -6.72 -19.72 -10.29
N GLY A 85 -5.93 -18.95 -11.03
CA GLY A 85 -6.19 -17.53 -11.30
C GLY A 85 -4.96 -16.71 -11.67
N GLU A 86 -5.10 -15.40 -11.58
CA GLU A 86 -4.06 -14.43 -11.87
C GLU A 86 -4.12 -13.28 -10.86
N LYS A 87 -2.95 -12.73 -10.53
CA LYS A 87 -2.82 -11.55 -9.68
C LYS A 87 -1.90 -10.55 -10.36
N ILE A 88 -2.23 -9.27 -10.26
CA ILE A 88 -1.47 -8.20 -10.90
C ILE A 88 -1.10 -7.12 -9.90
N PHE A 89 -0.10 -6.31 -10.25
CA PHE A 89 0.39 -5.21 -9.42
C PHE A 89 0.82 -5.62 -8.01
N VAL A 90 1.49 -6.77 -7.90
CA VAL A 90 1.96 -7.33 -6.62
C VAL A 90 3.31 -6.72 -6.25
N THR A 91 3.30 -5.75 -5.33
CA THR A 91 4.53 -5.16 -4.76
C THR A 91 5.36 -6.22 -4.05
N ALA A 92 6.68 -6.23 -4.30
CA ALA A 92 7.63 -7.22 -3.79
C ALA A 92 7.33 -8.67 -4.22
N GLY A 93 6.45 -8.88 -5.21
CA GLY A 93 6.02 -10.22 -5.62
C GLY A 93 7.14 -11.09 -6.19
N ASP A 94 8.14 -10.49 -6.84
CA ASP A 94 9.29 -11.23 -7.37
C ASP A 94 10.33 -11.49 -6.28
N LYS A 95 10.70 -10.46 -5.52
CA LYS A 95 11.67 -10.58 -4.43
C LYS A 95 11.19 -11.51 -3.30
N ALA A 96 9.89 -11.52 -3.00
CA ALA A 96 9.32 -12.40 -1.98
C ALA A 96 9.20 -13.86 -2.44
N PHE A 97 9.20 -14.12 -3.76
CA PHE A 97 8.84 -15.43 -4.31
C PHE A 97 9.95 -16.14 -5.07
N ASN A 98 10.69 -15.45 -5.95
CA ASN A 98 11.73 -16.05 -6.80
C ASN A 98 13.13 -15.93 -6.18
N GLU A 99 13.42 -14.85 -5.46
CA GLU A 99 14.76 -14.61 -4.90
C GLU A 99 15.01 -15.30 -3.54
N TYR A 100 14.15 -16.23 -3.12
CA TYR A 100 14.19 -16.88 -1.80
C TYR A 100 15.46 -17.70 -1.50
N GLU A 101 16.24 -18.05 -2.52
CA GLU A 101 17.54 -18.72 -2.34
C GLU A 101 18.63 -17.74 -1.89
N LYS A 102 18.63 -16.53 -2.49
CA LYS A 102 19.55 -15.43 -2.18
C LYS A 102 19.12 -14.69 -0.92
N LEU A 103 17.82 -14.43 -0.83
CA LEU A 103 17.15 -13.80 0.30
C LEU A 103 16.71 -14.89 1.30
N GLY A 104 15.91 -14.52 2.30
CA GLY A 104 15.23 -15.47 3.16
C GLY A 104 13.97 -16.04 2.51
N LYS A 105 13.34 -17.01 3.19
CA LYS A 105 12.13 -17.69 2.70
C LYS A 105 10.90 -16.79 2.82
N GLY A 106 10.78 -15.85 1.88
CA GLY A 106 9.62 -14.98 1.71
C GLY A 106 8.36 -15.74 1.31
N PHE A 107 7.27 -15.00 1.18
CA PHE A 107 5.99 -15.59 0.74
C PHE A 107 5.05 -14.56 0.12
N LEU A 108 4.12 -15.07 -0.69
CA LEU A 108 2.96 -14.35 -1.19
C LEU A 108 1.75 -14.66 -0.31
N VAL A 109 0.93 -13.67 0.02
CA VAL A 109 -0.40 -13.89 0.59
C VAL A 109 -1.43 -13.71 -0.51
N VAL A 110 -1.93 -14.82 -1.04
CA VAL A 110 -2.87 -14.85 -2.17
C VAL A 110 -4.30 -14.88 -1.68
N TRP A 111 -5.12 -13.93 -2.12
CA TRP A 111 -6.56 -13.93 -1.87
C TRP A 111 -7.30 -14.68 -2.97
N ALA A 112 -8.06 -15.69 -2.57
CA ALA A 112 -8.86 -16.54 -3.47
C ALA A 112 -10.23 -16.84 -2.86
N SER A 113 -11.20 -17.16 -3.70
CA SER A 113 -12.51 -17.62 -3.25
C SER A 113 -12.55 -19.14 -3.16
N ILE A 114 -12.94 -19.66 -1.99
CA ILE A 114 -13.25 -21.08 -1.78
C ILE A 114 -14.73 -21.40 -2.01
N ASP A 115 -15.58 -20.36 -2.06
CA ASP A 115 -17.00 -20.44 -2.41
C ASP A 115 -17.43 -19.13 -3.10
N PRO A 116 -17.55 -19.14 -4.44
CA PRO A 116 -17.96 -17.95 -5.19
C PRO A 116 -19.41 -17.52 -4.90
N ALA A 117 -20.30 -18.46 -4.56
CA ALA A 117 -21.70 -18.15 -4.27
C ALA A 117 -21.87 -17.42 -2.94
N ALA A 118 -20.96 -17.64 -1.99
CA ALA A 118 -20.90 -16.90 -0.73
C ALA A 118 -20.30 -15.49 -0.84
N GLY A 119 -19.83 -15.08 -2.03
CA GLY A 119 -19.23 -13.78 -2.28
C GLY A 119 -18.10 -13.48 -1.30
N ARG A 120 -18.18 -12.34 -0.60
CA ARG A 120 -17.17 -11.90 0.40
C ARG A 120 -16.94 -12.92 1.51
N ALA A 121 -17.97 -13.66 1.93
CA ALA A 121 -17.83 -14.65 2.99
C ALA A 121 -17.00 -15.87 2.55
N GLY A 122 -16.94 -16.16 1.25
CA GLY A 122 -16.15 -17.24 0.66
C GLY A 122 -14.70 -16.87 0.34
N MET A 123 -14.26 -15.62 0.57
CA MET A 123 -12.88 -15.20 0.30
C MET A 123 -11.94 -15.58 1.45
N ARG A 124 -10.82 -16.22 1.12
CA ARG A 124 -9.75 -16.60 2.05
C ARG A 124 -8.41 -16.13 1.53
N SER A 125 -7.43 -16.05 2.43
CA SER A 125 -6.05 -15.75 2.09
C SER A 125 -5.18 -16.97 2.34
N PHE A 126 -4.19 -17.17 1.48
CA PHE A 126 -3.31 -18.33 1.48
C PHE A 126 -1.87 -17.87 1.48
N VAL A 127 -1.04 -18.43 2.35
CA VAL A 127 0.41 -18.25 2.26
C VAL A 127 0.94 -19.17 1.17
N VAL A 128 1.62 -18.61 0.18
CA VAL A 128 2.18 -19.31 -0.96
C VAL A 128 3.67 -19.07 -0.99
N GLU A 129 4.45 -20.15 -0.90
CA GLU A 129 5.90 -20.10 -0.71
C GLU A 129 6.66 -20.22 -2.03
N GLY A 130 7.86 -19.65 -2.09
CA GLY A 130 8.76 -19.84 -3.24
C GLY A 130 8.96 -21.32 -3.58
N GLY A 131 8.92 -21.65 -4.87
CA GLY A 131 9.01 -23.04 -5.36
C GLY A 131 7.69 -23.81 -5.36
N THR A 132 6.56 -23.22 -4.93
CA THR A 132 5.23 -23.85 -5.02
C THR A 132 4.93 -24.22 -6.48
N PRO A 133 4.66 -25.50 -6.80
CA PRO A 133 4.29 -25.93 -8.14
C PRO A 133 3.05 -25.18 -8.63
N GLY A 134 3.03 -24.78 -9.90
CA GLY A 134 1.90 -24.07 -10.52
C GLY A 134 1.87 -22.56 -10.27
N VAL A 135 2.83 -22.00 -9.51
CA VAL A 135 2.92 -20.55 -9.26
C VAL A 135 4.09 -19.97 -10.06
N LYS A 136 3.83 -18.91 -10.82
CA LYS A 136 4.89 -18.22 -11.60
C LYS A 136 4.74 -16.71 -11.54
N VAL A 137 5.86 -16.02 -11.36
CA VAL A 137 5.96 -14.60 -11.71
C VAL A 137 6.08 -14.51 -13.24
N THR A 138 5.12 -13.85 -13.89
CA THR A 138 5.02 -13.83 -15.36
C THR A 138 5.59 -12.56 -15.98
N LYS A 139 5.54 -11.44 -15.26
CA LYS A 139 6.14 -10.17 -15.68
C LYS A 139 6.39 -9.25 -14.49
N LEU A 140 7.29 -8.30 -14.70
CA LEU A 140 7.47 -7.11 -13.86
C LEU A 140 6.98 -5.87 -14.62
N GLU A 141 6.21 -5.02 -13.94
CA GLU A 141 5.65 -3.82 -14.56
C GLU A 141 6.69 -2.70 -14.68
N GLU A 142 6.74 -2.08 -15.86
CA GLU A 142 7.41 -0.80 -16.08
C GLU A 142 6.49 0.35 -15.63
N LYS A 143 6.89 1.03 -14.55
CA LYS A 143 6.05 2.03 -13.87
C LYS A 143 6.52 3.46 -14.10
N LEU A 144 5.60 4.40 -13.94
CA LEU A 144 5.88 5.84 -13.89
C LEU A 144 6.93 6.18 -12.80
N GLY A 145 6.64 5.80 -11.56
CA GLY A 145 7.47 6.03 -10.38
C GLY A 145 7.69 4.76 -9.57
N ILE A 146 8.32 4.89 -8.41
CA ILE A 146 8.72 3.82 -7.48
C ILE A 146 9.41 2.66 -8.21
N ARG A 147 10.23 2.99 -9.20
CA ARG A 147 10.77 2.05 -10.19
C ARG A 147 11.73 1.01 -9.61
N ALA A 148 12.34 1.30 -8.47
CA ALA A 148 13.19 0.34 -7.74
C ALA A 148 12.37 -0.81 -7.12
N SER A 149 11.11 -0.54 -6.75
CA SER A 149 10.20 -1.55 -6.22
C SER A 149 9.71 -2.46 -7.35
N ASP A 150 9.90 -3.77 -7.20
CA ASP A 150 9.34 -4.74 -8.14
C ASP A 150 7.82 -4.81 -7.96
N THR A 151 7.13 -4.94 -9.08
CA THR A 151 5.68 -5.02 -9.12
C THR A 151 5.34 -6.11 -10.12
N ALA A 152 4.91 -7.25 -9.60
CA ALA A 152 4.81 -8.48 -10.35
C ALA A 152 3.37 -8.79 -10.78
N ALA A 153 3.24 -9.52 -11.89
CA ALA A 153 2.06 -10.30 -12.18
C ALA A 153 2.34 -11.78 -11.85
N ILE A 154 1.42 -12.41 -11.12
CA ILE A 154 1.52 -13.78 -10.63
C ILE A 154 0.46 -14.63 -11.32
N SER A 155 0.87 -15.72 -11.94
CA SER A 155 0.00 -16.74 -12.50
C SER A 155 -0.08 -17.94 -11.55
N LEU A 156 -1.30 -18.45 -11.37
CA LEU A 156 -1.63 -19.60 -10.55
C LEU A 156 -2.34 -20.61 -11.45
N VAL A 157 -1.66 -21.68 -11.83
CA VAL A 157 -2.18 -22.76 -12.67
C VAL A 157 -1.98 -24.07 -11.94
N ASP A 158 -3.08 -24.61 -11.41
CA ASP A 158 -3.08 -25.78 -10.53
C ASP A 158 -2.05 -25.66 -9.39
N ALA A 159 -1.97 -24.47 -8.79
CA ALA A 159 -1.00 -24.17 -7.76
C ALA A 159 -1.32 -24.94 -6.47
N ARG A 160 -0.42 -25.84 -6.04
CA ARG A 160 -0.65 -26.75 -4.91
C ARG A 160 -0.11 -26.18 -3.60
N VAL A 161 -1.01 -25.76 -2.73
CA VAL A 161 -0.72 -25.10 -1.45
C VAL A 161 -1.13 -26.03 -0.30
N PRO A 162 -0.26 -26.32 0.69
CA PRO A 162 -0.64 -27.23 1.78
C PRO A 162 -1.87 -26.74 2.56
N PHE A 163 -2.65 -27.67 3.12
CA PHE A 163 -3.88 -27.34 3.85
C PHE A 163 -3.69 -26.27 4.93
N ASP A 164 -2.61 -26.33 5.71
CA ASP A 164 -2.33 -25.45 6.85
C ASP A 164 -1.86 -24.03 6.46
N HIS A 165 -1.76 -23.73 5.16
CA HIS A 165 -1.38 -22.42 4.64
C HIS A 165 -2.57 -21.50 4.33
N ILE A 166 -3.81 -22.00 4.44
CA ILE A 166 -5.00 -21.15 4.47
C ILE A 166 -5.02 -20.36 5.79
N LEU A 167 -5.08 -19.03 5.73
CA LEU A 167 -5.12 -18.19 6.93
C LEU A 167 -6.53 -18.15 7.51
N GLY A 168 -6.61 -18.44 8.81
CA GLY A 168 -7.89 -18.49 9.54
C GLY A 168 -8.68 -19.77 9.22
N SER A 169 -10.01 -19.70 9.35
CA SER A 169 -10.86 -20.88 9.18
C SER A 169 -11.03 -21.29 7.71
N PRO A 170 -10.91 -22.58 7.36
CA PRO A 170 -11.23 -23.09 6.03
C PRO A 170 -12.74 -23.19 5.75
N THR A 171 -13.60 -22.97 6.75
CA THR A 171 -15.06 -23.09 6.59
C THR A 171 -15.69 -21.77 6.17
N VAL A 172 -16.68 -21.82 5.28
CA VAL A 172 -17.51 -20.67 4.92
C VAL A 172 -18.70 -20.60 5.87
N GLU A 173 -18.61 -19.70 6.85
CA GLU A 173 -19.78 -19.35 7.65
C GLU A 173 -20.68 -18.38 6.87
N LYS A 174 -21.98 -18.33 7.18
CA LYS A 174 -22.90 -17.28 6.69
C LYS A 174 -22.58 -15.88 7.26
N THR A 175 -21.42 -15.72 7.89
CA THR A 175 -20.90 -14.49 8.49
C THR A 175 -19.78 -13.93 7.61
N THR A 176 -19.63 -12.61 7.54
CA THR A 176 -18.64 -11.94 6.66
C THR A 176 -17.21 -11.91 7.22
N THR A 177 -16.88 -12.81 8.15
CA THR A 177 -15.72 -12.72 9.04
C THR A 177 -14.38 -12.80 8.30
N GLY A 178 -14.27 -13.61 7.24
CA GLY A 178 -13.06 -13.68 6.40
C GLY A 178 -12.74 -12.37 5.65
N PHE A 179 -13.76 -11.67 5.15
CA PHE A 179 -13.59 -10.37 4.50
C PHE A 179 -13.25 -9.26 5.49
N LYS A 180 -13.68 -9.37 6.75
CA LYS A 180 -13.27 -8.43 7.81
C LYS A 180 -11.75 -8.44 8.02
N GLY A 181 -11.09 -9.61 7.88
CA GLY A 181 -9.63 -9.71 7.93
C GLY A 181 -8.95 -8.85 6.86
N ALA A 182 -9.43 -8.90 5.61
CA ALA A 182 -8.91 -8.08 4.51
C ALA A 182 -9.08 -6.57 4.80
N MET A 183 -10.24 -6.17 5.33
CA MET A 183 -10.52 -4.77 5.66
C MET A 183 -9.66 -4.29 6.83
N ALA A 184 -9.46 -5.13 7.84
CA ALA A 184 -8.58 -4.82 8.97
C ALA A 184 -7.12 -4.60 8.53
N THR A 185 -6.64 -5.34 7.52
CA THR A 185 -5.33 -5.07 6.91
C THR A 185 -5.26 -3.64 6.38
N PHE A 186 -6.24 -3.21 5.56
CA PHE A 186 -6.24 -1.85 4.99
C PHE A 186 -6.39 -0.76 6.04
N ASP A 187 -7.22 -0.97 7.06
CA ASP A 187 -7.41 0.02 8.12
C ASP A 187 -6.09 0.27 8.91
N ALA A 188 -5.24 -0.75 9.02
CA ALA A 188 -3.91 -0.66 9.63
C ALA A 188 -2.82 -0.11 8.67
N THR A 189 -2.89 -0.40 7.37
CA THR A 189 -1.78 -0.09 6.43
C THR A 189 -1.95 1.26 5.73
N ARG A 190 -3.17 1.72 5.46
CA ARG A 190 -3.43 3.02 4.81
C ARG A 190 -2.74 4.22 5.48
N PRO A 191 -2.67 4.37 6.82
CA PRO A 191 -1.96 5.49 7.43
C PRO A 191 -0.44 5.41 7.21
N LEU A 192 0.12 4.20 7.09
CA LEU A 192 1.54 4.00 6.81
C LEU A 192 1.87 4.35 5.35
N VAL A 193 0.97 3.99 4.43
CA VAL A 193 1.06 4.38 3.02
C VAL A 193 0.93 5.90 2.87
N ALA A 194 -0.01 6.52 3.59
CA ALA A 194 -0.13 7.97 3.66
C ALA A 194 1.17 8.63 4.16
N ALA A 195 1.78 8.10 5.22
CA ALA A 195 3.07 8.56 5.72
C ALA A 195 4.17 8.49 4.64
N SER A 196 4.22 7.40 3.87
CA SER A 196 5.21 7.25 2.79
C SER A 196 5.05 8.32 1.69
N GLY A 197 3.82 8.60 1.25
CA GLY A 197 3.58 9.63 0.23
C GLY A 197 3.87 11.05 0.75
N LEU A 198 3.61 11.31 2.03
CA LEU A 198 3.96 12.60 2.66
C LEU A 198 5.47 12.78 2.84
N GLY A 199 6.23 11.71 3.04
CA GLY A 199 7.70 11.76 3.04
C GLY A 199 8.26 12.27 1.71
N VAL A 200 7.75 11.75 0.59
CA VAL A 200 8.11 12.21 -0.77
C VAL A 200 7.74 13.69 -0.95
N ALA A 201 6.55 14.08 -0.52
CA ALA A 201 6.07 15.46 -0.61
C ALA A 201 6.94 16.42 0.22
N ARG A 202 7.36 15.99 1.41
CA ARG A 202 8.26 16.74 2.29
C ARG A 202 9.63 16.91 1.67
N ALA A 203 10.21 15.85 1.10
CA ALA A 203 11.50 15.92 0.42
C ALA A 203 11.48 16.94 -0.72
N ALA A 204 10.45 16.90 -1.57
CA ALA A 204 10.28 17.86 -2.65
C ALA A 204 10.12 19.31 -2.15
N LEU A 205 9.38 19.53 -1.07
CA LEU A 205 9.17 20.86 -0.50
C LEU A 205 10.43 21.42 0.18
N GLU A 206 11.16 20.61 0.94
CA GLU A 206 12.41 21.01 1.59
C GLU A 206 13.48 21.32 0.53
N PHE A 207 13.61 20.48 -0.50
CA PHE A 207 14.52 20.73 -1.61
C PHE A 207 14.14 21.99 -2.40
N LEU A 208 12.85 22.22 -2.66
CA LEU A 208 12.38 23.45 -3.30
C LEU A 208 12.82 24.68 -2.51
N LYS A 209 12.62 24.68 -1.18
CA LYS A 209 13.02 25.79 -0.32
C LYS A 209 14.53 26.02 -0.33
N GLU A 210 15.31 24.95 -0.28
CA GLU A 210 16.77 25.01 -0.41
C GLU A 210 17.19 25.70 -1.71
N LYS A 211 16.63 25.27 -2.86
CA LYS A 211 16.96 25.87 -4.17
C LYS A 211 16.47 27.30 -4.32
N LEU A 212 15.34 27.66 -3.73
CA LEU A 212 14.90 29.05 -3.69
C LEU A 212 15.87 29.93 -2.89
N ALA A 213 16.32 29.46 -1.72
CA ALA A 213 17.29 30.19 -0.89
C ALA A 213 18.64 30.37 -1.59
N GLU A 214 19.17 29.32 -2.25
CA GLU A 214 20.39 29.41 -3.08
C GLU A 214 20.28 30.48 -4.18
N ASN A 215 19.07 30.74 -4.68
CA ASN A 215 18.78 31.75 -5.70
C ASN A 215 18.33 33.10 -5.10
N GLY A 216 18.52 33.32 -3.79
CA GLY A 216 18.20 34.57 -3.11
C GLY A 216 16.72 34.79 -2.82
N VAL A 217 15.88 33.75 -2.92
CA VAL A 217 14.45 33.79 -2.62
C VAL A 217 14.20 33.16 -1.25
N GLU A 218 14.27 33.99 -0.21
CA GLU A 218 13.93 33.59 1.16
C GLU A 218 12.42 33.63 1.40
N ILE A 219 11.88 32.61 2.06
CA ILE A 219 10.44 32.53 2.38
C ILE A 219 10.16 33.39 3.62
N ARG A 220 9.59 34.59 3.43
CA ARG A 220 9.34 35.53 4.53
C ARG A 220 8.05 35.19 5.27
N TYR A 221 8.20 34.55 6.43
CA TYR A 221 7.09 34.26 7.32
C TYR A 221 6.64 35.50 8.11
N GLY A 222 5.37 35.53 8.54
CA GLY A 222 4.81 36.57 9.42
C GLY A 222 4.38 37.87 8.74
N LEU A 223 4.59 38.01 7.42
CA LEU A 223 4.07 39.15 6.66
C LEU A 223 2.59 38.95 6.30
N PRO A 224 1.79 40.04 6.19
CA PRO A 224 0.46 39.97 5.61
C PRO A 224 0.50 39.37 4.20
N ARG A 225 -0.50 38.54 3.84
CA ARG A 225 -0.55 37.82 2.56
C ARG A 225 -0.39 38.72 1.33
N GLN A 226 -0.82 39.98 1.39
CA GLN A 226 -0.72 40.97 0.32
C GLN A 226 0.72 41.44 0.06
N LYS A 227 1.63 41.29 1.04
CA LYS A 227 3.05 41.66 0.93
C LYS A 227 3.94 40.51 0.47
N LEU A 228 3.38 39.30 0.37
CA LEU A 228 4.08 38.11 -0.09
C LEU A 228 4.04 38.02 -1.62
N THR A 229 5.16 37.62 -2.22
CA THR A 229 5.24 37.21 -3.61
C THR A 229 4.36 35.99 -3.88
N ASN A 230 4.14 35.65 -5.15
CA ASN A 230 3.39 34.44 -5.47
C ASN A 230 4.11 33.17 -5.00
N ILE A 231 5.43 33.08 -5.19
CA ILE A 231 6.24 31.93 -4.79
C ILE A 231 6.16 31.70 -3.27
N GLU A 232 6.32 32.77 -2.48
CA GLU A 232 6.21 32.67 -1.02
C GLU A 232 4.84 32.14 -0.59
N ARG A 233 3.75 32.63 -1.21
CA ARG A 233 2.39 32.16 -0.93
C ARG A 233 2.22 30.69 -1.29
N GLU A 234 2.71 30.26 -2.45
CA GLU A 234 2.59 28.86 -2.88
C GLU A 234 3.39 27.91 -1.97
N VAL A 235 4.61 28.29 -1.56
CA VAL A 235 5.42 27.50 -0.63
C VAL A 235 4.75 27.40 0.74
N ILE A 236 4.25 28.51 1.29
CA ILE A 236 3.52 28.52 2.57
C ILE A 236 2.25 27.67 2.48
N ASP A 237 1.48 27.77 1.39
CA ASP A 237 0.28 26.96 1.18
C ASP A 237 0.65 25.45 1.09
N CYS A 238 1.80 25.10 0.49
CA CYS A 238 2.33 23.74 0.50
C CYS A 238 2.72 23.24 1.89
N GLU A 239 3.39 24.05 2.71
CA GLU A 239 3.73 23.71 4.09
C GLU A 239 2.47 23.46 4.95
N ILE A 240 1.44 24.28 4.77
CA ILE A 240 0.14 24.12 5.46
C ILE A 240 -0.51 22.80 5.05
N MET A 241 -0.54 22.48 3.75
CA MET A 241 -1.09 21.22 3.25
C MET A 241 -0.35 20.01 3.82
N LEU A 242 0.98 20.03 3.80
CA LEU A 242 1.83 18.95 4.32
C LEU A 242 1.56 18.72 5.81
N LYS A 243 1.63 19.77 6.64
CA LYS A 243 1.40 19.67 8.09
C LYS A 243 -0.01 19.19 8.42
N SER A 244 -1.01 19.66 7.69
CA SER A 244 -2.40 19.24 7.89
C SER A 244 -2.61 17.75 7.58
N ALA A 245 -2.04 17.27 6.48
CA ALA A 245 -2.11 15.86 6.11
C ALA A 245 -1.34 14.97 7.10
N TRP A 246 -0.18 15.44 7.58
CA TRP A 246 0.62 14.73 8.58
C TRP A 246 -0.14 14.54 9.90
N LEU A 247 -0.87 15.56 10.37
CA LEU A 247 -1.69 15.44 11.58
C LEU A 247 -2.81 14.39 11.43
N MET A 248 -3.39 14.24 10.24
CA MET A 248 -4.38 13.18 9.98
C MET A 248 -3.75 11.79 10.07
N VAL A 249 -2.52 11.62 9.55
CA VAL A 249 -1.76 10.37 9.66
C VAL A 249 -1.47 10.05 11.14
N LEU A 250 -0.96 11.03 11.89
CA LEU A 250 -0.67 10.85 13.31
C LEU A 250 -1.90 10.45 14.11
N LYS A 251 -3.05 11.08 13.85
CA LYS A 251 -4.32 10.71 14.50
C LYS A 251 -4.72 9.26 14.18
N ALA A 252 -4.70 8.87 12.91
CA ALA A 252 -5.10 7.53 12.48
C ALA A 252 -4.22 6.42 13.08
N VAL A 253 -2.91 6.68 13.20
CA VAL A 253 -1.95 5.75 13.83
C VAL A 253 -2.12 5.73 15.34
N TRP A 254 -2.27 6.90 15.99
CA TRP A 254 -2.53 6.96 17.43
C TRP A 254 -3.77 6.16 17.82
N MET A 255 -4.86 6.25 17.03
CA MET A 255 -6.06 5.46 17.27
C MET A 255 -5.77 3.95 17.16
N ALA A 256 -5.04 3.52 16.13
CA ALA A 256 -4.65 2.12 15.95
C ALA A 256 -3.78 1.60 17.11
N ASP A 257 -2.77 2.36 17.53
CA ASP A 257 -1.89 2.01 18.65
C ASP A 257 -2.67 1.87 19.98
N ASN A 258 -3.73 2.68 20.13
CA ASN A 258 -4.64 2.62 21.29
C ASN A 258 -5.80 1.63 21.10
N LYS A 259 -5.74 0.75 20.09
CA LYS A 259 -6.76 -0.28 19.78
C LYS A 259 -8.16 0.30 19.56
N GLN A 260 -8.24 1.54 19.09
CA GLN A 260 -9.49 2.20 18.73
C GLN A 260 -9.80 1.94 17.25
N PRO A 261 -11.08 1.77 16.87
CA PRO A 261 -11.46 1.70 15.47
C PRO A 261 -11.04 2.97 14.73
N ASN A 262 -10.25 2.83 13.66
CA ASN A 262 -9.65 3.96 12.95
C ASN A 262 -10.03 4.02 11.45
N ALA A 263 -11.03 3.27 10.99
CA ALA A 263 -11.35 3.13 9.57
C ALA A 263 -11.63 4.48 8.86
N LEU A 264 -12.29 5.41 9.57
CA LEU A 264 -12.58 6.75 9.06
C LEU A 264 -11.30 7.58 8.92
N GLU A 265 -10.53 7.74 10.00
CA GLU A 265 -9.28 8.48 10.03
C GLU A 265 -8.22 7.88 9.09
N SER A 266 -8.19 6.56 8.99
CA SER A 266 -7.34 5.80 8.08
C SER A 266 -7.63 6.17 6.62
N SER A 267 -8.92 6.21 6.24
CA SER A 267 -9.33 6.59 4.89
C SER A 267 -9.12 8.09 4.61
N MET A 268 -9.42 8.96 5.59
CA MET A 268 -9.19 10.42 5.50
C MET A 268 -7.70 10.75 5.31
N SER A 269 -6.83 10.16 6.12
CA SER A 269 -5.39 10.41 6.06
C SER A 269 -4.82 9.94 4.72
N LYS A 270 -5.24 8.76 4.23
CA LYS A 270 -4.85 8.26 2.91
C LYS A 270 -5.24 9.23 1.81
N VAL A 271 -6.54 9.53 1.66
CA VAL A 271 -6.99 10.36 0.54
C VAL A 271 -6.31 11.73 0.56
N LYS A 272 -6.16 12.32 1.75
CA LYS A 272 -5.50 13.61 1.88
C LYS A 272 -4.03 13.55 1.51
N ALA A 273 -3.32 12.49 1.89
CA ALA A 273 -1.92 12.30 1.53
C ALA A 273 -1.72 12.13 0.01
N GLY A 274 -2.60 11.42 -0.68
CA GLY A 274 -2.57 11.30 -2.15
C GLY A 274 -2.73 12.64 -2.87
N ASP A 275 -3.74 13.43 -2.46
CA ASP A 275 -4.00 14.77 -3.00
C ASP A 275 -2.80 15.71 -2.76
N VAL A 276 -2.34 15.78 -1.51
CA VAL A 276 -1.27 16.68 -1.06
C VAL A 276 0.07 16.28 -1.68
N GLY A 277 0.37 14.98 -1.71
CA GLY A 277 1.62 14.47 -2.27
C GLY A 277 1.79 14.82 -3.74
N THR A 278 0.74 14.60 -4.55
CA THR A 278 0.75 14.98 -5.97
C THR A 278 0.89 16.49 -6.14
N LYS A 279 0.11 17.28 -5.38
CA LYS A 279 0.08 18.74 -5.54
C LYS A 279 1.40 19.41 -5.16
N ILE A 280 2.02 19.00 -4.05
CA ILE A 280 3.29 19.59 -3.58
C ILE A 280 4.42 19.25 -4.55
N THR A 281 4.54 17.99 -4.96
CA THR A 281 5.60 17.56 -5.88
C THR A 281 5.45 18.22 -7.25
N GLN A 282 4.22 18.34 -7.76
CA GLN A 282 3.91 19.10 -8.98
C GLN A 282 4.33 20.57 -8.85
N LYS A 283 3.96 21.22 -7.74
CA LYS A 283 4.28 22.63 -7.49
C LYS A 283 5.78 22.88 -7.42
N ALA A 284 6.54 21.96 -6.84
CA ALA A 284 7.99 22.06 -6.81
C ALA A 284 8.61 22.03 -8.22
N VAL A 285 8.12 21.14 -9.10
CA VAL A 285 8.52 21.11 -10.52
C VAL A 285 8.18 22.43 -11.22
N GLU A 286 6.95 22.93 -11.02
CA GLU A 286 6.47 24.18 -11.65
C GLU A 286 7.32 25.39 -11.23
N ILE A 287 7.64 25.52 -9.94
CA ILE A 287 8.36 26.69 -9.41
C ILE A 287 9.82 26.71 -9.86
N LEU A 288 10.50 25.56 -9.96
CA LEU A 288 11.87 25.50 -10.49
C LEU A 288 11.93 25.42 -12.03
N GLY A 289 10.78 25.38 -12.70
CA GLY A 289 10.68 25.47 -14.16
C GLY A 289 11.50 24.38 -14.89
N PRO A 290 12.31 24.73 -15.91
CA PRO A 290 13.08 23.77 -16.69
C PRO A 290 13.99 22.85 -15.86
N LEU A 291 14.58 23.36 -14.76
CA LEU A 291 15.43 22.57 -13.87
C LEU A 291 14.61 21.58 -13.03
N GLY A 292 13.38 21.95 -12.66
CA GLY A 292 12.46 21.04 -11.97
C GLY A 292 11.91 19.94 -12.88
N TYR A 293 11.82 20.21 -14.19
CA TYR A 293 11.35 19.25 -15.21
C TYR A 293 12.47 18.35 -15.76
N SER A 294 13.72 18.77 -15.65
CA SER A 294 14.88 17.98 -16.08
C SER A 294 15.21 16.89 -15.05
N ARG A 295 16.11 15.97 -15.43
CA ARG A 295 16.66 14.94 -14.53
C ARG A 295 17.92 15.39 -13.79
N GLU A 296 18.21 16.68 -13.80
CA GLU A 296 19.33 17.25 -13.04
C GLU A 296 19.01 17.24 -11.54
N PHE A 297 17.75 17.49 -11.18
CA PHE A 297 17.24 17.38 -9.82
C PHE A 297 16.26 16.21 -9.66
N LEU A 298 15.96 15.88 -8.40
CA LEU A 298 15.05 14.78 -8.06
C LEU A 298 13.56 15.16 -8.13
N LEU A 299 13.21 16.41 -8.45
CA LEU A 299 11.82 16.87 -8.46
C LEU A 299 10.92 16.08 -9.43
N GLU A 300 11.42 15.80 -10.64
CA GLU A 300 10.68 14.96 -11.61
C GLU A 300 10.48 13.54 -11.07
N LYS A 301 11.48 12.98 -10.38
CA LYS A 301 11.40 11.66 -9.75
C LYS A 301 10.35 11.65 -8.64
N TRP A 302 10.40 12.60 -7.72
CA TRP A 302 9.43 12.68 -6.62
C TRP A 302 8.01 12.90 -7.14
N PHE A 303 7.82 13.68 -8.21
CA PHE A 303 6.50 13.82 -8.85
C PHE A 303 6.00 12.50 -9.44
N ARG A 304 6.86 11.76 -10.17
CA ARG A 304 6.52 10.41 -10.67
C ARG A 304 6.20 9.44 -9.54
N ASP A 305 6.99 9.45 -8.48
CA ASP A 305 6.85 8.55 -7.33
C ASP A 305 5.60 8.84 -6.49
N ALA A 306 5.24 10.13 -6.30
CA ALA A 306 4.09 10.52 -5.50
C ALA A 306 2.73 10.13 -6.12
N LYS A 307 2.64 9.99 -7.45
CA LYS A 307 1.36 9.78 -8.12
C LYS A 307 0.67 8.48 -7.70
N ILE A 308 1.42 7.44 -7.37
CA ILE A 308 0.86 6.14 -7.00
C ILE A 308 0.09 6.19 -5.66
N THR A 309 0.42 7.14 -4.77
CA THR A 309 -0.22 7.26 -3.44
C THR A 309 -1.73 7.49 -3.54
N ASP A 310 -2.19 8.14 -4.60
CA ASP A 310 -3.61 8.39 -4.88
C ASP A 310 -4.35 7.18 -5.48
N ILE A 311 -3.62 6.12 -5.87
CA ILE A 311 -4.16 5.00 -6.67
C ILE A 311 -4.20 3.69 -5.86
N TYR A 312 -3.05 3.19 -5.41
CA TYR A 312 -2.96 1.89 -4.74
C TYR A 312 -3.60 1.92 -3.34
N GLU A 313 -3.77 0.80 -2.63
CA GLU A 313 -4.30 0.83 -1.24
C GLU A 313 -5.69 1.51 -1.11
N GLY A 314 -6.51 1.32 -2.15
CA GLY A 314 -7.79 2.00 -2.38
C GLY A 314 -7.61 3.36 -3.06
N THR A 315 -8.26 3.61 -4.18
CA THR A 315 -8.10 4.90 -4.88
C THR A 315 -8.59 6.08 -4.04
N GLY A 316 -8.20 7.29 -4.40
CA GLY A 316 -8.74 8.51 -3.80
C GLY A 316 -10.27 8.57 -3.84
N GLN A 317 -10.91 8.04 -4.88
CA GLN A 317 -12.37 7.95 -5.00
C GLN A 317 -12.94 6.93 -4.00
N ILE A 318 -12.36 5.73 -3.92
CA ILE A 318 -12.82 4.69 -2.97
C ILE A 318 -12.69 5.17 -1.53
N ASN A 319 -11.58 5.82 -1.15
CA ASN A 319 -11.43 6.36 0.19
C ASN A 319 -12.47 7.44 0.50
N ARG A 320 -12.83 8.31 -0.46
CA ARG A 320 -13.92 9.28 -0.30
C ARG A 320 -15.27 8.59 -0.08
N LEU A 321 -15.55 7.48 -0.77
CA LEU A 321 -16.76 6.68 -0.53
C LEU A 321 -16.77 6.06 0.87
N VAL A 322 -15.62 5.58 1.37
CA VAL A 322 -15.51 5.07 2.74
C VAL A 322 -15.76 6.20 3.76
N VAL A 323 -15.19 7.38 3.54
CA VAL A 323 -15.43 8.56 4.39
C VAL A 323 -16.91 8.95 4.37
N ALA A 324 -17.53 9.03 3.20
CA ALA A 324 -18.96 9.35 3.06
C ALA A 324 -19.84 8.34 3.79
N ARG A 325 -19.55 7.04 3.64
CA ARG A 325 -20.25 5.95 4.36
C ARG A 325 -20.19 6.11 5.87
N GLN A 326 -19.02 6.43 6.42
CA GLN A 326 -18.82 6.53 7.86
C GLN A 326 -19.46 7.80 8.45
N ILE A 327 -19.40 8.92 7.74
CA ILE A 327 -19.95 10.20 8.22
C ILE A 327 -21.47 10.27 8.03
N LEU A 328 -21.95 9.85 6.86
CA LEU A 328 -23.35 10.02 6.44
C LEU A 328 -24.20 8.76 6.66
N GLY A 329 -23.60 7.65 7.04
CA GLY A 329 -24.30 6.38 7.26
C GLY A 329 -24.73 5.65 5.99
N TYR A 330 -24.25 6.06 4.81
CA TYR A 330 -24.65 5.45 3.54
C TYR A 330 -24.30 3.96 3.46
N SER A 331 -25.25 3.17 2.99
CA SER A 331 -25.06 1.77 2.63
C SER A 331 -24.20 1.63 1.37
N GLY A 332 -23.64 0.44 1.14
CA GLY A 332 -22.95 0.14 -0.11
C GLY A 332 -23.87 0.12 -1.34
N ALA A 333 -25.19 0.09 -1.16
CA ALA A 333 -26.14 0.18 -2.26
C ALA A 333 -26.35 1.64 -2.70
N GLU A 334 -26.34 2.59 -1.76
CA GLU A 334 -26.51 4.02 -2.04
C GLU A 334 -25.27 4.69 -2.65
N LEU A 335 -24.11 4.02 -2.56
CA LEU A 335 -22.82 4.50 -3.09
C LEU A 335 -22.43 3.88 -4.44
N ARG A 336 -23.32 3.09 -5.06
CA ARG A 336 -23.15 2.49 -6.38
C ARG A 336 -24.02 3.20 -7.40
#